data_AF-A0A498J3I2-F1
#
_entry.id   AF-A0A498J3I2-F1
#
_cell.length_a   1.000
_cell.length_b   1.000
_cell.length_c   1.000
_cell.angle_alpha   90.00
_cell.angle_beta   90.00
_cell.angle_gamma   90.00
#
_symmetry.space_group_name_H-M   'P 1'
#
loop_
_entity.id
_entity.type
_entity.pdbx_description
1 polymer ?
#
loop_
_entity_poly.entity_id
_entity_poly.type
_entity_poly.pdbx_seq_one_letter_code
_entity_poly.pdbx_strand_id
1 'polypeptide(L)' 'MIASRDQSAQVRKMWDVAIGELIELGILCTQESPSTRSTMLDAADDLDRLKRYLCGDATAIFAYSLGISSSTLGDD' A
#
# COMPACT_ATOMS: atom_id res chain seq x y z
N MET A 1 -8.13 20.83 -16.01
CA MET A 1 -7.00 19.98 -16.45
C MET A 1 -5.82 19.93 -15.47
N ILE A 2 -5.77 20.78 -14.43
CA ILE A 2 -4.69 20.76 -13.41
C ILE A 2 -4.92 19.64 -12.37
N ALA A 3 -6.18 19.39 -11.98
CA ALA A 3 -6.56 18.38 -10.99
C ALA A 3 -6.12 16.94 -11.35
N SER A 4 -6.18 16.54 -12.63
CA SER A 4 -5.78 15.20 -13.06
C SER A 4 -4.26 14.97 -13.01
N ARG A 5 -3.46 16.01 -13.29
CA ARG A 5 -2.00 15.94 -13.15
C ARG A 5 -1.58 15.87 -11.68
N ASP A 6 -2.26 16.62 -10.82
CA ASP A 6 -2.01 16.62 -9.38
C ASP A 6 -2.33 15.25 -8.74
N GLN A 7 -3.47 14.64 -9.11
CA GLN A 7 -3.82 13.27 -8.70
C GLN A 7 -2.77 12.24 -9.15
N SER A 8 -2.27 12.34 -10.39
CA SER A 8 -1.22 11.42 -10.87
C SER A 8 0.09 11.55 -10.10
N ALA A 9 0.43 12.77 -9.64
CA ALA A 9 1.63 13.02 -8.85
C ALA A 9 1.48 12.49 -7.42
N GLN A 10 0.27 12.57 -6.85
CA GLN A 10 -0.02 12.01 -5.53
C GLN A 10 0.04 10.48 -5.53
N VAL A 11 -0.52 9.82 -6.55
CA VAL A 11 -0.40 8.36 -6.72
C VAL A 11 1.05 7.95 -6.84
N ARG A 12 1.83 8.65 -7.67
CA ARG A 12 3.25 8.34 -7.81
C ARG A 12 3.98 8.42 -6.48
N LYS A 13 3.74 9.48 -5.68
CA LYS A 13 4.33 9.60 -4.34
C LYS A 13 3.92 8.47 -3.40
N MET A 14 2.66 8.02 -3.46
CA MET A 14 2.21 6.87 -2.66
C MET A 14 2.91 5.57 -3.06
N TRP A 15 3.10 5.35 -4.36
CA TRP A 15 3.88 4.20 -4.84
C TRP A 15 5.35 4.30 -4.45
N ASP A 16 5.95 5.49 -4.50
CA ASP A 16 7.33 5.71 -4.07
C ASP A 16 7.51 5.31 -2.59
N VAL A 17 6.56 5.69 -1.71
CA VAL A 17 6.53 5.27 -0.30
C VAL A 17 6.39 3.75 -0.19
N ALA A 18 5.45 3.14 -0.92
CA ALA A 18 5.23 1.70 -0.84
C ALA A 18 6.43 0.87 -1.32
N ILE A 19 7.14 1.33 -2.35
CA ILE A 19 8.37 0.70 -2.81
C ILE A 19 9.44 0.77 -1.71
N GLY A 20 9.58 1.92 -1.04
CA GLY A 20 10.50 2.07 0.09
C GLY A 20 10.23 1.09 1.22
N GLU A 21 8.97 1.01 1.66
CA GLU A 21 8.53 0.09 2.72
C GLU A 21 8.77 -1.39 2.35
N LEU A 22 8.50 -1.77 1.09
CA LEU A 22 8.76 -3.13 0.61
C LEU A 22 10.27 -3.48 0.57
N ILE A 23 11.12 -2.50 0.22
CA ILE A 23 12.57 -2.69 0.25
C ILE A 23 13.03 -2.86 1.70
N GLU A 24 12.55 -2.03 2.62
CA GLU A 24 12.90 -2.13 4.05
C GLU A 24 12.46 -3.48 4.65
N LEU A 25 11.25 -3.94 4.35
CA LEU A 25 10.79 -5.27 4.73
C LEU A 25 11.68 -6.37 4.13
N GLY A 26 12.07 -6.23 2.87
CA GLY A 26 13.00 -7.16 2.20
C GLY A 26 14.35 -7.23 2.93
N ILE A 27 14.88 -6.10 3.39
CA ILE A 27 16.11 -6.03 4.18
C ILE A 27 15.93 -6.77 5.51
N LEU A 28 14.83 -6.51 6.23
CA LEU A 28 14.52 -7.20 7.49
C LEU A 28 14.39 -8.73 7.30
N CYS A 29 13.77 -9.18 6.22
CA CYS A 29 13.62 -10.60 5.90
C CYS A 29 14.94 -11.29 5.51
N THR A 30 15.94 -10.52 5.06
CA THR A 30 17.20 -11.05 4.51
C THR A 30 18.42 -10.77 5.38
N GLN A 31 18.22 -10.33 6.63
CA GLN A 31 19.31 -10.13 7.59
C GLN A 31 20.23 -11.36 7.68
N GLU A 32 21.53 -11.14 7.81
CA GLU A 32 22.52 -12.23 7.85
C GLU A 32 22.20 -13.23 8.97
N SER A 33 21.95 -12.71 10.16
CA SER A 33 21.59 -13.49 11.35
C SER A 33 20.11 -13.92 11.31
N PRO A 34 19.80 -15.22 11.39
CA PRO A 34 18.41 -15.68 11.37
C PRO A 34 17.53 -15.13 12.50
N SER A 35 18.10 -14.90 13.68
CA SER A 35 17.39 -14.38 14.85
C SER A 35 16.98 -12.92 14.74
N THR A 36 17.55 -12.17 13.79
CA THR A 36 17.20 -10.77 13.52
C THR A 36 16.31 -10.61 12.29
N ARG A 37 15.98 -11.72 11.60
CA ARG A 37 15.04 -11.66 10.48
C ARG A 37 13.63 -11.46 11.02
N SER A 38 12.83 -10.69 10.29
CA SER A 38 11.41 -10.56 10.58
C SER A 38 10.72 -11.93 10.53
N THR A 39 9.76 -12.17 11.42
CA THR A 39 8.95 -13.39 11.33
C THR A 39 7.93 -13.26 10.19
N MET A 40 7.40 -14.38 9.70
CA MET A 40 6.38 -14.35 8.66
C MET A 40 5.08 -13.66 9.13
N LEU A 41 4.80 -13.69 10.45
CA LEU A 41 3.66 -12.98 11.03
C LEU A 41 3.88 -11.46 10.98
N ASP A 42 5.04 -10.99 11.44
CA ASP A 42 5.39 -9.57 11.41
C ASP A 42 5.40 -9.04 9.97
N ALA A 43 5.97 -9.80 9.03
CA ALA A 43 5.98 -9.43 7.62
C ALA A 43 4.56 -9.37 7.01
N ALA A 44 3.66 -10.27 7.40
CA ALA A 44 2.28 -10.25 6.95
C ALA A 44 1.51 -9.04 7.50
N ASP A 45 1.73 -8.69 8.76
CA ASP A 45 1.14 -7.52 9.39
C ASP A 45 1.63 -6.22 8.73
N ASP A 46 2.92 -6.10 8.43
CA ASP A 46 3.50 -4.96 7.71
C ASP A 46 2.91 -4.82 6.30
N LEU A 47 2.76 -5.95 5.58
CA LEU A 47 2.15 -5.97 4.26
C LEU A 47 0.66 -5.62 4.28
N ASP A 48 -0.09 -6.06 5.28
CA ASP A 48 -1.50 -5.70 5.43
C ASP A 48 -1.66 -4.21 5.75
N ARG A 49 -0.80 -3.66 6.61
CA ARG A 49 -0.74 -2.21 6.86
C ARG A 49 -0.44 -1.43 5.58
N LEU A 50 0.52 -1.88 4.78
CA LEU A 50 0.86 -1.24 3.50
C LEU A 50 -0.29 -1.34 2.48
N LYS A 51 -0.95 -2.50 2.41
CA LYS A 51 -2.15 -2.70 1.58
C LYS A 51 -3.26 -1.73 1.98
N ARG A 52 -3.53 -1.57 3.28
CA ARG A 52 -4.53 -0.61 3.78
C ARG A 52 -4.14 0.83 3.47
N TYR A 53 -2.88 1.20 3.56
CA TYR A 53 -2.40 2.53 3.16
C TYR A 53 -2.67 2.82 1.68
N LEU A 54 -2.39 1.85 0.81
CA LEU A 54 -2.63 1.98 -0.63
C LEU A 54 -4.13 1.99 -0.99
N CYS A 55 -4.94 1.14 -0.36
CA CYS A 55 -6.37 1.04 -0.65
C CYS A 55 -7.24 2.09 0.06
N GLY A 56 -6.86 2.51 1.27
CA GLY A 56 -7.66 3.35 2.16
C GLY A 56 -7.76 4.79 1.70
N ASP A 57 -6.69 5.36 1.12
CA ASP A 57 -6.64 6.78 0.71
C ASP A 57 -6.63 6.98 -0.81
N ALA A 58 -5.92 6.14 -1.59
CA ALA A 58 -5.91 6.29 -3.05
C ALA A 58 -7.11 5.58 -3.69
N THR A 59 -7.27 4.29 -3.48
CA THR A 59 -8.24 3.50 -4.27
C THR A 59 -9.69 3.96 -4.07
N ALA A 60 -10.09 4.39 -2.88
CA ALA A 60 -11.41 4.96 -2.62
C ALA A 60 -11.65 6.29 -3.39
N ILE A 61 -10.68 7.20 -3.38
CA ILE A 61 -10.75 8.47 -4.13
C ILE A 61 -10.68 8.23 -5.64
N PHE A 62 -9.85 7.27 -6.08
CA PHE A 62 -9.74 6.87 -7.49
C PHE A 62 -11.03 6.23 -8.01
N ALA A 63 -11.62 5.30 -7.26
CA ALA A 63 -12.90 4.68 -7.62
C ALA A 63 -14.03 5.71 -7.68
N TYR A 64 -14.08 6.63 -6.70
CA TYR A 64 -15.04 7.74 -6.68
C TYR A 64 -14.86 8.68 -7.88
N SER A 65 -13.60 9.02 -8.23
CA SER A 65 -13.29 9.87 -9.38
C SER A 65 -13.50 9.18 -10.73
N LEU A 66 -13.48 7.85 -10.79
CA LEU A 66 -13.78 7.06 -12.00
C LEU A 66 -15.28 6.74 -12.15
N GLY A 67 -16.13 7.19 -11.21
CA GLY A 67 -17.58 6.92 -11.23
C GLY A 67 -17.95 5.47 -10.93
N ILE A 68 -17.04 4.69 -10.34
CA ILE A 68 -17.30 3.32 -9.92
C ILE A 68 -17.94 3.39 -8.54
N SER A 69 -19.28 3.40 -8.50
CA SER A 69 -20.03 3.26 -7.26
C SER A 69 -19.65 1.96 -6.56
N SER A 70 -18.98 2.07 -5.42
CA SER A 70 -18.63 0.94 -4.55
C SER A 70 -19.90 0.32 -3.97
N SER A 71 -20.40 -0.76 -4.55
CA SER A 71 -21.33 -1.67 -3.88
C SER A 71 -20.55 -2.54 -2.90
N THR A 72 -20.99 -2.53 -1.65
CA THR A 72 -20.44 -3.26 -0.51
C THR A 72 -20.25 -4.74 -0.86
N LEU A 73 -19.01 -5.24 -0.81
CA LEU A 73 -18.79 -6.66 -0.58
C LEU A 73 -19.17 -6.92 0.88
N GLY A 74 -20.42 -7.32 1.08
CA GLY A 74 -20.84 -7.99 2.32
C GLY A 74 -20.24 -9.39 2.29
N ASP A 75 -19.46 -9.70 3.31
CA ASP A 75 -18.95 -11.03 3.62
C ASP A 75 -19.84 -11.55 4.76
N ASP A 76 -20.67 -12.55 4.47
CA ASP A 76 -21.33 -13.46 5.42
C ASP A 76 -21.03 -14.90 4.96
#